data_AF-A0A0N4YC12-F1
#
_entry.id   AF-A0A0N4YC12-F1
#
_cell.length_a   1.000
_cell.length_b   1.000
_cell.length_c   1.000
_cell.angle_alpha   90.00
_cell.angle_beta   90.00
_cell.angle_gamma   90.00
#
_symmetry.space_group_name_H-M   'P 1'
#
loop_
_entity.id
_entity.type
_entity.pdbx_description
1 polymer ?
#
loop_
_entity_poly.entity_id
_entity_poly.type
_entity_poly.pdbx_seq_one_letter_code
_entity_poly.pdbx_strand_id
1 'polypeptide(L)'
;MEINYDFSEIFTTEPVQRIDRAQLVRFNPRKFWAVQKAIDALGQLSTEAQGLKRILTSYEKVLNQPEDQFIYLMWHRHPTKPSTSVVIGMLKVGKKHLYLLDSTQQKFEEEPLCILDFYVHDSVQRKGNGHQLFDYMLRQESTSATAVAIDRPSDAFLQFLEKFYGLVKPVWQSTNFVVFSEFFDGKKPMKNDDKSGTGSRSEKYGSRKNAEVKWF
;
A
#
# COMPACT_ATOMS: atom_id res chain seq x y z
N MET A 1 0.45 -19.84 -8.21
CA MET A 1 1.29 -19.83 -9.43
C MET A 1 2.57 -20.62 -9.17
N GLU A 2 2.94 -21.55 -10.05
CA GLU A 2 4.22 -22.29 -9.95
C GLU A 2 5.40 -21.47 -10.50
N ILE A 3 6.54 -21.55 -9.83
CA ILE A 3 7.82 -21.02 -10.28
C ILE A 3 8.86 -22.13 -10.19
N ASN A 4 9.53 -22.44 -11.30
CA ASN A 4 10.59 -23.45 -11.36
C ASN A 4 11.88 -22.94 -10.73
N TYR A 5 11.82 -22.71 -9.42
CA TYR A 5 12.91 -22.30 -8.54
C TYR A 5 12.55 -22.73 -7.11
N ASP A 6 13.51 -23.23 -6.33
CA ASP A 6 13.31 -23.52 -4.92
C ASP A 6 13.58 -22.28 -4.07
N PHE A 7 12.52 -21.61 -3.63
CA PHE A 7 12.65 -20.41 -2.82
C PHE A 7 13.25 -20.68 -1.45
N SER A 8 13.26 -21.92 -0.96
CA SER A 8 13.90 -22.23 0.32
C SER A 8 15.42 -22.08 0.30
N GLU A 9 16.04 -21.95 -0.87
CA GLU A 9 17.45 -21.60 -1.02
C GLU A 9 17.76 -20.15 -0.61
N ILE A 10 16.76 -19.27 -0.61
CA ILE A 10 16.93 -17.82 -0.41
C ILE A 10 16.02 -17.21 0.66
N PHE A 11 14.86 -17.81 0.88
CA PHE A 11 13.86 -17.37 1.83
C PHE A 11 13.94 -18.19 3.10
N THR A 12 13.43 -17.62 4.20
CA THR A 12 13.35 -18.35 5.46
C THR A 12 12.30 -19.45 5.38
N THR A 13 12.20 -20.28 6.43
CA THR A 13 11.17 -21.31 6.55
C THR A 13 9.77 -20.74 6.80
N GLU A 14 9.64 -19.43 7.01
CA GLU A 14 8.36 -18.78 7.22
C GLU A 14 7.48 -18.83 5.96
N PRO A 15 6.17 -18.99 6.11
CA PRO A 15 5.23 -19.07 4.96
C PRO A 15 5.10 -17.74 4.22
N VAL A 16 5.50 -16.63 4.86
CA VAL A 16 5.44 -15.29 4.30
C VAL A 16 6.81 -14.64 4.44
N GLN A 17 7.29 -14.07 3.35
CA GLN A 17 8.59 -13.41 3.28
C GLN A 17 8.37 -11.91 3.17
N ARG A 18 8.85 -11.17 4.15
CA ARG A 18 8.93 -9.70 4.07
C ARG A 18 10.16 -9.36 3.24
N ILE A 19 9.95 -8.58 2.18
CA ILE A 19 10.95 -8.19 1.20
C ILE A 19 10.99 -6.66 1.15
N ASP A 20 12.06 -6.08 1.69
CA ASP A 20 12.37 -4.64 1.64
C ASP A 20 13.29 -4.29 0.47
N ARG A 21 13.63 -3.00 0.34
CA ARG A 21 14.55 -2.50 -0.69
C ARG A 21 15.93 -3.16 -0.64
N ALA A 22 16.50 -3.37 0.55
CA ALA A 22 17.83 -3.97 0.69
C ALA A 22 17.82 -5.43 0.24
N GLN A 23 16.77 -6.17 0.57
CA GLN A 23 16.53 -7.53 0.09
C GLN A 23 16.31 -7.57 -1.41
N LEU A 24 15.54 -6.65 -2.00
CA LEU A 24 15.40 -6.56 -3.46
C LEU A 24 16.78 -6.36 -4.11
N VAL A 25 17.58 -5.40 -3.66
CA VAL A 25 18.95 -5.20 -4.18
C VAL A 25 19.79 -6.49 -4.09
N ARG A 26 19.69 -7.22 -2.98
CA ARG A 26 20.37 -8.51 -2.80
C ARG A 26 19.81 -9.59 -3.73
N PHE A 27 18.50 -9.60 -3.96
CA PHE A 27 17.79 -10.46 -4.91
C PHE A 27 17.90 -9.96 -6.35
N ASN A 28 19.09 -9.52 -6.75
CA ASN A 28 19.38 -9.06 -8.10
C ASN A 28 18.87 -10.08 -9.14
N PRO A 29 18.05 -9.67 -10.12
CA PRO A 29 17.44 -10.59 -11.09
C PRO A 29 18.42 -11.42 -11.90
N ARG A 30 19.68 -10.97 -12.08
CA ARG A 30 20.72 -11.77 -12.75
C ARG A 30 21.01 -13.09 -12.03
N LYS A 31 20.84 -13.12 -10.70
CA LYS A 31 21.07 -14.31 -9.86
C LYS A 31 19.76 -14.90 -9.33
N PHE A 32 18.80 -14.04 -8.97
CA PHE A 32 17.56 -14.42 -8.30
C PHE A 32 16.33 -14.01 -9.12
N TRP A 33 16.34 -14.31 -10.42
CA TRP A 33 15.28 -13.99 -11.38
C TRP A 33 13.87 -14.41 -10.92
N ALA A 34 13.79 -15.50 -10.14
CA ALA A 34 12.54 -16.05 -9.64
C ALA A 34 11.78 -15.08 -8.73
N VAL A 35 12.49 -14.25 -7.96
CA VAL A 35 11.87 -13.24 -7.08
C VAL A 35 11.21 -12.14 -7.91
N GLN A 36 11.92 -11.61 -8.90
CA GLN A 36 11.34 -10.64 -9.84
C GLN A 36 10.12 -11.24 -10.55
N LYS A 37 10.24 -12.45 -11.09
CA LYS A 37 9.13 -13.11 -11.78
C LYS A 37 7.91 -13.30 -10.88
N ALA A 38 8.10 -13.67 -9.61
CA ALA A 38 7.02 -13.80 -8.65
C ALA A 38 6.27 -12.48 -8.46
N ILE A 39 7.01 -11.40 -8.17
CA ILE A 39 6.44 -10.09 -7.90
C ILE A 39 5.75 -9.53 -9.15
N ASP A 40 6.41 -9.60 -10.31
CA ASP A 40 5.88 -9.05 -11.56
C ASP A 40 4.63 -9.79 -12.02
N ALA A 41 4.60 -11.13 -11.91
CA ALA A 41 3.44 -11.91 -12.27
C ALA A 41 2.26 -11.69 -11.31
N LEU A 42 2.49 -11.62 -10.00
CA LEU A 42 1.43 -11.28 -9.05
C LEU A 42 0.95 -9.83 -9.23
N GLY A 43 1.84 -8.91 -9.56
CA GLY A 43 1.52 -7.53 -9.88
C GLY A 43 0.62 -7.38 -11.11
N GLN A 44 0.92 -8.15 -12.16
CA GLN A 44 0.08 -8.23 -13.35
C GLN A 44 -1.31 -8.80 -13.01
N LEU A 45 -1.36 -9.94 -12.30
CA LEU A 45 -2.63 -10.56 -11.91
C LEU A 45 -3.46 -9.67 -10.98
N SER A 46 -2.82 -8.95 -10.04
CA SER A 46 -3.51 -7.98 -9.18
C SER A 46 -4.14 -6.86 -9.99
N THR A 47 -3.42 -6.36 -11.00
CA THR A 47 -3.88 -5.30 -11.90
C THR A 47 -5.11 -5.74 -12.69
N GLU A 48 -5.10 -6.97 -13.21
CA GLU A 48 -6.22 -7.58 -13.92
C GLU A 48 -7.43 -7.78 -13.01
N ALA A 49 -7.23 -8.34 -11.82
CA ALA A 49 -8.30 -8.58 -10.84
C ALA A 49 -8.99 -7.28 -10.37
N GLN A 50 -8.25 -6.17 -10.33
CA GLN A 50 -8.77 -4.85 -9.97
C GLN A 50 -9.31 -4.05 -11.18
N GLY A 51 -9.19 -4.56 -12.41
CA GLY A 51 -9.61 -3.86 -13.62
C GLY A 51 -8.79 -2.59 -13.93
N LEU A 52 -7.55 -2.52 -13.45
CA LEU A 52 -6.68 -1.36 -13.60
C LEU A 52 -5.97 -1.36 -14.96
N LYS A 53 -5.77 -0.18 -15.53
CA LYS A 53 -5.04 -0.03 -16.82
C LYS A 53 -3.52 -0.09 -16.67
N ARG A 54 -3.00 0.23 -15.49
CA ARG A 54 -1.57 0.35 -15.22
C ARG A 54 -1.19 -0.55 -14.06
N ILE A 55 -0.13 -1.33 -14.25
CA ILE A 55 0.45 -2.16 -13.21
C ILE A 55 0.85 -1.30 -12.00
N LEU A 56 0.39 -1.63 -10.80
CA LEU A 56 0.75 -0.91 -9.58
C LEU A 56 2.04 -1.46 -8.93
N THR A 57 2.27 -2.75 -9.07
CA THR A 57 3.36 -3.45 -8.40
C THR A 57 4.20 -4.24 -9.39
N SER A 58 5.50 -4.03 -9.33
CA SER A 58 6.53 -4.79 -10.05
C SER A 58 7.82 -4.63 -9.27
N TYR A 59 8.74 -5.58 -9.42
CA TYR A 59 10.06 -5.54 -8.79
C TYR A 59 10.75 -4.19 -8.99
N GLU A 60 10.81 -3.72 -10.26
CA GLU A 60 11.50 -2.46 -10.59
C GLU A 60 10.80 -1.24 -9.97
N LYS A 61 9.47 -1.18 -10.03
CA LYS A 61 8.71 -0.09 -9.39
C LYS A 61 9.03 0.01 -7.92
N VAL A 62 8.96 -1.10 -7.17
CA VAL A 62 9.21 -1.08 -5.72
C VAL A 62 10.67 -0.75 -5.41
N LEU A 63 11.62 -1.32 -6.16
CA LEU A 63 13.05 -1.02 -5.99
C LEU A 63 13.38 0.46 -6.23
N ASN A 64 12.69 1.10 -7.19
CA ASN A 64 12.96 2.47 -7.59
C ASN A 64 12.10 3.52 -6.86
N GLN A 65 11.17 3.13 -5.97
CA GLN A 65 10.45 4.09 -5.14
C GLN A 65 11.41 4.77 -4.15
N PRO A 66 11.31 6.10 -3.96
CA PRO A 66 12.11 6.80 -2.95
C PRO A 66 11.61 6.52 -1.53
N GLU A 67 10.31 6.29 -1.34
CA GLU A 67 9.77 5.91 -0.03
C GLU A 67 9.92 4.41 0.23
N ASP A 68 10.11 4.06 1.50
CA ASP A 68 10.21 2.67 1.92
C ASP A 68 8.87 1.93 1.69
N GLN A 69 8.96 0.88 0.88
CA GLN A 69 7.89 -0.06 0.60
C GLN A 69 8.36 -1.48 0.86
N PHE A 70 7.42 -2.30 1.31
CA PHE A 70 7.65 -3.70 1.64
C PHE A 70 6.67 -4.56 0.86
N ILE A 71 7.17 -5.69 0.36
CA ILE A 71 6.33 -6.75 -0.20
C ILE A 71 6.35 -7.92 0.77
N TYR A 72 5.16 -8.35 1.18
CA TYR A 72 4.95 -9.61 1.85
C TYR A 72 4.56 -10.66 0.82
N LEU A 73 5.44 -11.61 0.55
CA LEU A 73 5.24 -12.66 -0.45
C LEU A 73 4.92 -13.98 0.25
N MET A 74 3.72 -14.51 0.01
CA MET A 74 3.32 -15.82 0.53
C MET A 74 3.63 -16.91 -0.49
N TRP A 75 4.30 -17.97 -0.02
CA TRP A 75 4.71 -19.09 -0.88
C TRP A 75 4.86 -20.38 -0.08
N HIS A 76 4.93 -21.51 -0.78
CA HIS A 76 5.33 -22.79 -0.20
C HIS A 76 6.05 -23.66 -1.25
N ARG A 77 6.78 -24.69 -0.81
CA ARG A 77 7.38 -25.68 -1.72
C ARG A 77 6.29 -26.44 -2.48
N HIS A 78 6.54 -26.78 -3.74
CA HIS A 78 5.62 -27.64 -4.50
C HIS A 78 5.61 -29.05 -3.89
N PRO A 79 4.43 -29.69 -3.70
CA PRO A 79 4.32 -30.96 -2.97
C PRO A 79 5.05 -32.12 -3.66
N THR A 80 5.20 -32.08 -4.99
CA THR A 80 5.77 -33.18 -5.78
C THR A 80 6.95 -32.80 -6.67
N LYS A 81 7.33 -31.52 -6.73
CA LYS A 81 8.41 -31.01 -7.62
C LYS A 81 9.46 -30.31 -6.75
N PRO A 82 10.56 -30.99 -6.38
CA PRO A 82 11.50 -30.49 -5.38
C PRO A 82 12.10 -29.11 -5.71
N SER A 83 12.38 -28.83 -6.98
CA SER A 83 12.97 -27.57 -7.45
C SER A 83 11.94 -26.51 -7.82
N THR A 84 10.70 -26.64 -7.36
CA THR A 84 9.59 -25.75 -7.72
C THR A 84 8.92 -25.20 -6.48
N SER A 85 8.62 -23.91 -6.51
CA SER A 85 7.86 -23.22 -5.48
C SER A 85 6.50 -22.80 -6.01
N VAL A 86 5.50 -22.77 -5.13
CA VAL A 86 4.17 -22.24 -5.41
C VAL A 86 4.02 -20.92 -4.69
N VAL A 87 3.83 -19.86 -5.48
CA VAL A 87 3.50 -18.53 -4.99
C VAL A 87 1.98 -18.39 -4.85
N ILE A 88 1.55 -17.91 -3.69
CA ILE A 88 0.15 -17.84 -3.28
C ILE A 88 -0.41 -16.43 -3.42
N GLY A 89 0.34 -15.41 -3.02
CA GLY A 89 -0.13 -14.03 -3.03
C GLY A 89 0.93 -13.05 -2.56
N MET A 90 0.62 -11.77 -2.71
CA MET A 90 1.44 -10.67 -2.23
C MET A 90 0.60 -9.61 -1.53
N LEU A 91 1.21 -8.92 -0.58
CA LEU A 91 0.69 -7.73 0.06
C LEU A 91 1.79 -6.67 0.07
N LYS A 92 1.56 -5.55 -0.61
CA LYS A 92 2.48 -4.42 -0.67
C LYS A 92 2.02 -3.35 0.30
N VAL A 93 2.94 -2.88 1.15
CA VAL A 93 2.70 -1.81 2.12
C VAL A 93 3.80 -0.75 2.05
N GLY A 94 3.52 0.43 2.58
CA GLY A 94 4.52 1.50 2.73
C GLY A 94 3.97 2.65 3.54
N LYS A 95 4.85 3.43 4.19
CA LYS A 95 4.41 4.63 4.92
C LYS A 95 4.09 5.75 3.96
N LYS A 96 3.02 6.51 4.23
CA LYS A 96 2.66 7.71 3.47
C LYS A 96 2.29 8.82 4.41
N HIS A 97 2.77 10.01 4.11
CA HIS A 97 2.35 11.22 4.79
C HIS A 97 0.99 11.66 4.21
N LEU A 98 -0.06 11.64 5.03
CA LEU A 98 -1.45 11.85 4.61
C LEU A 98 -2.12 12.94 5.44
N TYR A 99 -2.88 13.79 4.74
CA TYR A 99 -3.87 14.68 5.35
C TYR A 99 -5.24 14.00 5.27
N LEU A 100 -5.79 13.69 6.43
CA LEU A 100 -7.00 12.89 6.59
C LEU A 100 -8.10 13.69 7.26
N LEU A 101 -9.34 13.39 6.88
CA LEU A 101 -10.55 13.91 7.50
C LEU A 101 -11.27 12.78 8.22
N ASP A 102 -11.71 13.04 9.44
CA ASP A 102 -12.63 12.14 10.13
C ASP A 102 -14.08 12.34 9.63
N SER A 103 -15.03 11.61 10.23
CA SER A 103 -16.46 11.74 9.91
C SER A 103 -17.06 13.10 10.30
N THR A 104 -16.37 13.88 11.15
CA THR A 104 -16.80 15.22 11.59
C THR A 104 -16.13 16.36 10.80
N GLN A 105 -15.38 16.03 9.73
CA GLN A 105 -14.58 16.97 8.92
C GLN A 105 -13.41 17.62 9.67
N GLN A 106 -12.99 17.02 10.78
CA GLN A 106 -11.79 17.42 11.49
C GLN A 106 -10.54 16.88 10.78
N LYS A 107 -9.52 17.73 10.66
CA LYS A 107 -8.29 17.44 9.92
C LYS A 107 -7.21 16.81 10.80
N PHE A 108 -6.54 15.81 10.25
CA PHE A 108 -5.41 15.11 10.87
C PHE A 108 -4.25 15.03 9.86
N GLU A 109 -3.03 15.16 10.33
CA GLU A 109 -1.80 15.00 9.56
C GLU A 109 -1.02 13.83 10.16
N GLU A 110 -0.91 12.74 9.41
CA GLU A 110 -0.43 11.46 9.93
C GLU A 110 0.52 10.79 8.93
N GLU A 111 1.40 9.92 9.42
CA GLU A 111 2.25 9.06 8.58
C GLU A 111 1.98 7.57 8.83
N PRO A 112 0.78 7.06 8.48
CA PRO A 112 0.42 5.67 8.74
C PRO A 112 1.11 4.70 7.78
N LEU A 113 1.18 3.44 8.21
CA LEU A 113 1.40 2.33 7.29
C LEU A 113 0.19 2.20 6.36
N CYS A 114 0.45 2.17 5.06
CA CYS A 114 -0.59 2.09 4.04
C CYS A 114 -0.56 0.73 3.33
N ILE A 115 -1.75 0.17 3.08
CA ILE A 115 -1.94 -0.97 2.19
C ILE A 115 -2.04 -0.43 0.76
N LEU A 116 -1.10 -0.82 -0.10
CA LEU A 116 -0.90 -0.22 -1.43
C LEU A 116 -1.22 -1.17 -2.59
N ASP A 117 -1.20 -2.48 -2.34
CA ASP A 117 -1.63 -3.51 -3.27
C ASP A 117 -1.83 -4.81 -2.48
N PHE A 118 -2.88 -5.58 -2.77
CA PHE A 118 -3.14 -6.83 -2.07
C PHE A 118 -3.80 -7.84 -3.00
N TYR A 119 -3.12 -8.96 -3.21
CA TYR A 119 -3.59 -9.98 -4.15
C TYR A 119 -3.25 -11.38 -3.67
N VAL A 120 -4.25 -12.26 -3.74
CA VAL A 120 -4.12 -13.71 -3.55
C VAL A 120 -4.59 -14.37 -4.83
N HIS A 121 -3.82 -15.32 -5.34
CA HIS A 121 -4.11 -16.01 -6.58
C HIS A 121 -5.51 -16.65 -6.57
N ASP A 122 -6.29 -16.45 -7.63
CA ASP A 122 -7.72 -16.79 -7.70
C ASP A 122 -8.04 -18.22 -7.30
N SER A 123 -7.23 -19.20 -7.72
CA SER A 123 -7.42 -20.63 -7.41
C SER A 123 -7.35 -20.99 -5.91
N VAL A 124 -6.85 -20.06 -5.09
CA VAL A 124 -6.66 -20.24 -3.64
C VAL A 124 -7.25 -19.08 -2.82
N GLN A 125 -8.06 -18.22 -3.43
CA GLN A 125 -8.87 -17.25 -2.71
C GLN A 125 -9.93 -17.93 -1.83
N ARG A 126 -10.40 -17.21 -0.80
CA ARG A 126 -11.42 -17.67 0.16
C ARG A 126 -11.05 -18.92 0.99
N LYS A 127 -9.77 -19.32 0.98
CA LYS A 127 -9.22 -20.44 1.79
C LYS A 127 -8.43 -19.98 3.03
N GLY A 128 -8.57 -18.71 3.43
CA GLY A 128 -7.85 -18.14 4.58
C GLY A 128 -6.47 -17.54 4.29
N ASN A 129 -5.90 -17.77 3.10
CA ASN A 129 -4.58 -17.26 2.72
C ASN A 129 -4.44 -15.73 2.85
N GLY A 130 -5.47 -14.98 2.44
CA GLY A 130 -5.48 -13.52 2.58
C GLY A 130 -5.42 -13.08 4.04
N HIS A 131 -6.15 -13.78 4.92
CA HIS A 131 -6.15 -13.48 6.35
C HIS A 131 -4.78 -13.76 6.98
N GLN A 132 -4.19 -14.92 6.67
CA GLN A 132 -2.85 -15.27 7.14
C GLN A 132 -1.79 -14.27 6.65
N LEU A 133 -1.87 -13.83 5.39
CA LEU A 133 -0.93 -12.86 4.81
C LEU A 133 -1.06 -11.48 5.47
N PHE A 134 -2.30 -11.01 5.67
CA PHE A 134 -2.56 -9.71 6.30
C PHE A 134 -2.18 -9.72 7.79
N ASP A 135 -2.55 -10.76 8.53
CA ASP A 135 -2.23 -10.91 9.95
C ASP A 135 -0.71 -11.04 10.19
N TYR A 136 0.00 -11.75 9.31
CA TYR A 136 1.46 -11.79 9.35
C TYR A 136 2.06 -10.39 9.18
N MET A 137 1.55 -9.60 8.22
CA MET A 137 1.99 -8.21 8.02
C MET A 137 1.74 -7.35 9.26
N LEU A 138 0.55 -7.42 9.86
CA LEU A 138 0.23 -6.64 11.07
C LEU A 138 1.21 -6.94 12.22
N ARG A 139 1.52 -8.23 12.45
CA ARG A 139 2.47 -8.65 13.48
C ARG A 139 3.90 -8.16 13.19
N GLN A 140 4.35 -8.29 11.94
CA GLN A 140 5.70 -7.87 11.55
C GLN A 140 5.87 -6.34 11.65
N GLU A 141 4.84 -5.57 11.29
CA GLU A 141 4.87 -4.10 11.37
C GLU A 141 4.42 -3.58 12.75
N SER A 142 4.14 -4.47 13.70
CA SER A 142 3.69 -4.13 15.07
C SER A 142 2.52 -3.12 15.08
N THR A 143 1.52 -3.36 14.23
CA THR A 143 0.36 -2.48 14.04
C THR A 143 -0.96 -3.23 14.11
N SER A 144 -2.08 -2.51 14.10
CA SER A 144 -3.44 -3.06 14.06
C SER A 144 -4.13 -2.72 12.75
N ALA A 145 -5.16 -3.49 12.39
CA ALA A 145 -5.98 -3.20 11.20
C ALA A 145 -6.69 -1.83 11.29
N THR A 146 -7.02 -1.36 12.50
CA THR A 146 -7.61 -0.02 12.70
C THR A 146 -6.63 1.12 12.44
N ALA A 147 -5.32 0.87 12.54
CA ALA A 147 -4.27 1.89 12.43
C ALA A 147 -3.68 2.01 11.02
N VAL A 148 -4.11 1.20 10.05
CA VAL A 148 -3.63 1.28 8.66
C VAL A 148 -4.56 2.14 7.79
N ALA A 149 -3.97 2.80 6.79
CA ALA A 149 -4.72 3.41 5.69
C ALA A 149 -4.68 2.51 4.45
N ILE A 150 -5.70 2.57 3.60
CA ILE A 150 -5.83 1.68 2.45
C ILE A 150 -6.01 2.50 1.19
N ASP A 151 -5.13 2.33 0.21
CA ASP A 151 -5.24 2.99 -1.09
C ASP A 151 -6.25 2.24 -1.96
N ARG A 152 -7.37 2.89 -2.31
CA ARG A 152 -8.39 2.38 -3.25
C ARG A 152 -8.82 0.92 -2.98
N PRO A 153 -9.37 0.62 -1.78
CA PRO A 153 -9.83 -0.74 -1.51
C PRO A 153 -10.93 -1.17 -2.48
N SER A 154 -10.90 -2.44 -2.88
CA SER A 154 -12.03 -3.09 -3.55
C SER A 154 -13.13 -3.44 -2.55
N ASP A 155 -14.37 -3.60 -3.02
CA ASP A 155 -15.49 -4.04 -2.17
C ASP A 155 -15.19 -5.39 -1.49
N ALA A 156 -14.51 -6.29 -2.20
CA ALA A 156 -14.09 -7.58 -1.67
C ALA A 156 -13.08 -7.41 -0.51
N PHE A 157 -12.20 -6.41 -0.60
CA PHE A 157 -11.25 -6.12 0.48
C PHE A 157 -11.93 -5.45 1.68
N LEU A 158 -12.91 -4.57 1.46
CA LEU A 158 -13.72 -4.01 2.56
C LEU A 158 -14.50 -5.11 3.30
N GLN A 159 -15.14 -6.03 2.57
CA GLN A 159 -15.82 -7.19 3.18
C GLN A 159 -14.85 -8.11 3.95
N PHE A 160 -13.62 -8.26 3.44
CA PHE A 160 -12.57 -8.99 4.15
C PHE A 160 -12.23 -8.31 5.49
N LEU A 161 -12.09 -6.98 5.50
CA LEU A 161 -11.76 -6.22 6.71
C LEU A 161 -12.90 -6.23 7.73
N GLU A 162 -14.14 -6.11 7.27
CA GLU A 162 -15.32 -6.29 8.11
C GLU A 162 -15.34 -7.69 8.75
N LYS A 163 -15.15 -8.74 7.95
CA LYS A 163 -15.23 -10.13 8.42
C LYS A 163 -14.15 -10.49 9.44
N PHE A 164 -12.90 -10.12 9.18
CA PHE A 164 -11.76 -10.60 9.99
C PHE A 164 -11.34 -9.61 11.08
N TYR A 165 -11.64 -8.32 10.92
CA TYR A 165 -11.18 -7.26 11.82
C TYR A 165 -12.32 -6.38 12.36
N GLY A 166 -13.58 -6.64 11.99
CA GLY A 166 -14.74 -5.89 12.49
C GLY A 166 -14.85 -4.45 11.97
N LEU A 167 -14.12 -4.12 10.90
CA LEU A 167 -14.04 -2.76 10.37
C LEU A 167 -15.22 -2.45 9.43
N VAL A 168 -16.21 -1.71 9.92
CA VAL A 168 -17.51 -1.53 9.24
C VAL A 168 -17.82 -0.10 8.77
N LYS A 169 -17.11 0.92 9.28
CA LYS A 169 -17.38 2.33 8.96
C LYS A 169 -16.20 2.96 8.20
N PRO A 170 -16.05 2.67 6.90
CA PRO A 170 -15.00 3.28 6.10
C PRO A 170 -15.22 4.78 5.96
N VAL A 171 -14.17 5.56 6.20
CA VAL A 171 -14.12 7.01 6.01
C VAL A 171 -13.31 7.30 4.74
N TRP A 172 -14.04 7.52 3.65
CA TRP A 172 -13.46 7.79 2.33
C TRP A 172 -12.83 9.18 2.26
N GLN A 173 -11.58 9.22 1.84
CA GLN A 173 -10.83 10.46 1.64
C GLN A 173 -10.92 10.91 0.19
N SER A 174 -10.78 12.21 -0.05
CA SER A 174 -10.72 12.76 -1.41
C SER A 174 -9.51 12.27 -2.22
N THR A 175 -8.47 11.77 -1.54
CA THR A 175 -7.25 11.20 -2.13
C THR A 175 -7.40 9.73 -2.56
N ASN A 176 -8.61 9.15 -2.47
CA ASN A 176 -8.93 7.73 -2.67
C ASN A 176 -8.42 6.78 -1.58
N PHE A 177 -7.76 7.30 -0.54
CA PHE A 177 -7.47 6.52 0.65
C PHE A 177 -8.75 6.27 1.45
N VAL A 178 -8.76 5.15 2.15
CA VAL A 178 -9.79 4.80 3.13
C VAL A 178 -9.10 4.49 4.45
N VAL A 179 -9.65 5.05 5.51
CA VAL A 179 -9.38 4.68 6.91
C VAL A 179 -10.70 4.29 7.56
N PHE A 180 -10.65 3.76 8.78
CA PHE A 180 -11.86 3.50 9.58
C PHE A 180 -11.95 4.49 10.74
N SER A 181 -13.13 4.65 11.34
CA SER A 181 -13.33 5.64 12.41
C SER A 181 -12.32 5.50 13.56
N GLU A 182 -12.02 4.26 13.95
CA GLU A 182 -11.06 3.89 14.99
C GLU A 182 -9.62 4.31 14.66
N PHE A 183 -9.33 4.64 13.40
CA PHE A 183 -8.02 5.17 13.01
C PHE A 183 -7.70 6.46 13.76
N PHE A 184 -8.70 7.30 14.05
CA PHE A 184 -8.51 8.60 14.68
C PHE A 184 -8.41 8.54 16.21
N ASP A 185 -8.62 7.37 16.81
CA ASP A 185 -8.61 7.21 18.26
C ASP A 185 -7.25 7.58 18.85
N GLY A 186 -7.25 8.51 19.82
CA GLY A 186 -6.04 9.00 20.48
C GLY A 186 -5.16 9.95 19.65
N LYS A 187 -5.54 10.24 18.40
CA LYS A 187 -4.82 11.21 17.55
C LYS A 187 -5.26 12.64 17.86
N LYS A 188 -4.35 13.58 17.61
CA LYS A 188 -4.63 15.01 17.82
C LYS A 188 -4.98 15.65 16.48
N PRO A 189 -6.08 16.39 16.39
CA PRO A 189 -6.41 17.11 15.18
C PRO A 189 -5.39 18.23 14.94
N MET A 190 -5.19 18.56 13.67
CA MET A 190 -4.45 19.76 13.28
C MET A 190 -5.13 20.96 13.92
N LYS A 191 -4.34 21.86 14.51
CA LYS A 191 -4.86 23.15 14.92
C LYS A 191 -5.30 23.88 13.65
N ASN A 192 -6.53 24.38 13.65
CA ASN A 192 -6.89 25.41 12.69
C ASN A 192 -5.99 26.59 13.03
N ASP A 193 -4.92 26.79 12.26
CA ASP A 193 -4.32 28.10 12.17
C ASP A 193 -5.37 28.97 11.50
N ASP A 194 -6.26 29.54 12.32
CA ASP A 194 -7.00 30.73 11.97
C ASP A 194 -5.94 31.79 11.66
N LYS A 195 -5.53 31.86 10.39
CA LYS A 195 -5.10 33.12 9.81
C LYS A 195 -6.34 34.01 9.76
N SER A 196 -6.81 34.43 10.93
CA SER A 196 -7.58 35.64 11.11
C SER A 196 -6.75 36.72 10.45
N GLY A 197 -7.19 37.16 9.28
CA GLY A 197 -6.59 38.27 8.57
C GLY A 197 -6.62 39.50 9.47
N THR A 198 -5.51 39.78 10.14
CA THR A 198 -5.15 41.15 10.48
C THR A 198 -4.81 41.81 9.14
N GLY A 199 -5.85 42.39 8.53
CA GLY A 199 -5.71 43.32 7.43
C GLY A 199 -4.89 44.52 7.90
N SER A 200 -3.57 44.42 7.78
CA SER A 200 -2.69 45.58 7.77
C SER A 200 -2.96 46.30 6.45
N ARG A 201 -3.81 47.32 6.55
CA ARG A 201 -4.09 48.30 5.51
C ARG A 201 -2.79 49.06 5.20
N SER A 202 -1.98 48.54 4.27
CA SER A 202 -0.86 49.28 3.70
C SER A 202 -1.41 50.34 2.76
N GLU A 203 -1.31 51.60 3.18
CA GLU A 203 -1.57 52.76 2.35
C GLU A 203 -0.60 52.81 1.16
N LYS A 204 -1.19 53.06 -0.02
CA LYS A 204 -0.70 53.78 -1.19
C LYS A 204 0.79 53.63 -1.56
N TYR A 205 1.05 53.20 -2.80
CA TYR A 205 1.79 54.03 -3.77
C TYR A 205 1.64 53.50 -5.21
N GLY A 206 1.41 54.42 -6.16
CA GLY A 206 2.07 54.38 -7.48
C GLY A 206 1.46 53.56 -8.63
N SER A 207 0.51 54.17 -9.33
CA SER A 207 0.35 54.21 -10.80
C SER A 207 1.48 53.59 -11.66
N ARG A 208 1.17 52.62 -12.55
CA ARG A 208 1.11 52.78 -14.04
C ARG A 208 1.16 51.48 -14.85
N LYS A 209 0.26 51.48 -15.85
CA LYS A 209 0.36 51.02 -17.25
C LYS A 209 0.20 49.53 -17.61
N ASN A 210 -0.89 49.30 -18.35
CA ASN A 210 -1.10 48.24 -19.34
C ASN A 210 0.11 47.98 -20.22
N ALA A 211 0.39 46.70 -20.44
CA ALA A 211 0.92 46.19 -21.70
C ALA A 211 0.33 44.80 -21.96
N GLU A 212 -0.35 44.66 -23.09
CA GLU A 212 -0.80 43.41 -23.68
C GLU A 212 0.40 42.49 -23.95
N VAL A 213 0.23 41.18 -23.74
CA VAL A 213 1.08 40.18 -24.41
C VAL A 213 0.19 39.04 -24.90
N LYS A 214 0.28 38.82 -26.22
CA LYS A 214 -0.35 37.75 -27.01
C LYS A 214 0.31 36.40 -26.72
N TRP A 215 -0.51 35.36 -26.71
CA TRP A 215 -0.09 33.96 -26.69
C TRP A 215 0.47 33.55 -28.07
N PHE A 216 1.62 32.88 -28.07
CA PHE A 216 1.94 31.80 -29.00
C PHE A 216 1.94 30.50 -28.19
#